data_AF-W1NQW8-F1
#
_entry.id   AF-W1NQW8-F1
#
_cell.length_a   1.000
_cell.length_b   1.000
_cell.length_c   1.000
_cell.angle_alpha   90.00
_cell.angle_beta   90.00
_cell.angle_gamma   90.00
#
_symmetry.space_group_name_H-M   'P 1'
#
loop_
_entity.id
_entity.type
_entity.pdbx_description
1 polymer ?
#
loop_
_entity_poly.entity_id
_entity_poly.type
_entity_poly.pdbx_seq_one_letter_code
_entity_poly.pdbx_strand_id
1 'polypeptide(L)'
;MGLYYCKEFSFIQLDYKGPDEGLYTWVAANYALGTLGGDPQRTTGIIKLGEDSTEVTFVPREPIPLEFSRTVKVSGVTYNLYSHSLLQFGQVCLYNFAAFLQ
;
A
#
# COMPACT_ATOMS: atom_id res chain seq x y z
N MET A 1 17.61 3.80 3.63
CA MET A 1 16.19 3.44 3.87
C MET A 1 15.49 4.71 4.33
N GLY A 2 14.75 5.38 3.44
CA GLY A 2 14.17 6.70 3.70
C GLY A 2 12.65 6.62 3.65
N LEU A 3 11.99 6.97 4.74
CA LEU A 3 10.54 7.16 4.80
C LEU A 3 10.26 8.61 4.39
N TYR A 4 9.61 8.81 3.25
CA TYR A 4 9.03 10.11 2.89
C TYR A 4 7.56 10.10 3.35
N TYR A 5 7.14 11.17 4.04
CA TYR A 5 5.79 11.30 4.59
C TYR A 5 4.93 12.19 3.68
N CYS A 6 3.85 11.63 3.13
CA CYS A 6 2.67 12.40 2.75
C CYS A 6 1.68 12.31 3.92
N LYS A 7 0.92 13.36 4.24
CA LYS A 7 0.17 13.48 5.52
C LYS A 7 -0.88 12.36 5.75
N GLU A 8 -1.18 11.56 4.73
CA GLU A 8 -2.12 10.43 4.77
C GLU A 8 -1.49 9.08 4.38
N PHE A 9 -0.30 9.09 3.76
CA PHE A 9 0.34 7.88 3.21
C PHE A 9 1.84 7.82 3.49
N SER A 10 2.31 6.61 3.84
CA SER A 10 3.74 6.31 3.92
C SER A 10 4.22 5.54 2.70
N PHE A 11 5.44 5.85 2.24
CA PHE A 11 6.09 5.14 1.15
C PHE A 11 7.03 4.06 1.67
N ILE A 12 6.90 2.84 1.13
CA ILE A 12 7.70 1.67 1.53
C ILE A 12 8.24 0.97 0.28
N GLN A 13 9.43 0.40 0.40
CA GLN A 13 10.05 -0.44 -0.63
C GLN A 13 10.30 -1.83 -0.02
N LEU A 14 9.57 -2.84 -0.51
CA LEU A 14 9.73 -4.26 -0.17
C LEU A 14 9.95 -5.05 -1.45
N ASP A 15 10.80 -6.06 -1.39
CA ASP A 15 11.13 -6.95 -2.52
C ASP A 15 10.30 -8.24 -2.47
N TYR A 16 8.97 -8.08 -2.53
CA TYR A 16 8.03 -9.21 -2.56
C TYR A 16 6.98 -8.97 -3.63
N LYS A 17 7.06 -9.66 -4.77
CA LYS A 17 6.07 -9.56 -5.85
C LYS A 17 5.03 -10.66 -5.71
N GLY A 18 3.78 -10.31 -5.40
CA GLY A 18 2.69 -11.27 -5.22
C GLY A 18 1.31 -10.60 -5.07
N PRO A 19 0.20 -11.37 -5.17
CA PRO A 19 -1.16 -10.81 -5.16
C PRO A 19 -1.54 -10.09 -3.86
N ASP A 20 -0.81 -10.36 -2.77
CA ASP A 20 -1.01 -9.78 -1.44
C ASP A 20 0.12 -8.83 -1.02
N GLU A 21 0.94 -8.39 -1.98
CA GLU A 21 2.09 -7.49 -1.73
C GLU A 21 1.69 -6.20 -0.99
N GLY A 22 0.59 -5.56 -1.43
CA GLY A 22 0.05 -4.37 -0.76
C GLY A 22 -0.37 -4.65 0.69
N LEU A 23 -1.01 -5.81 0.93
CA LEU A 23 -1.43 -6.23 2.27
C LEU A 23 -0.24 -6.43 3.21
N TYR A 24 0.79 -7.18 2.79
CA TYR A 24 1.96 -7.40 3.65
C TYR A 24 2.74 -6.12 3.91
N THR A 25 2.85 -5.25 2.90
CA THR A 25 3.48 -3.94 3.06
C THR A 25 2.71 -3.08 4.08
N TRP A 26 1.38 -3.09 4.01
CA TRP A 26 0.53 -2.37 4.96
C TRP A 26 0.63 -2.92 6.39
N VAL A 27 0.69 -4.24 6.56
CA VAL A 27 0.90 -4.88 7.87
C VAL A 27 2.26 -4.49 8.45
N ALA A 28 3.34 -4.61 7.67
CA ALA A 28 4.68 -4.26 8.13
C ALA A 28 4.78 -2.79 8.56
N ALA A 29 4.18 -1.89 7.79
CA ALA A 29 4.15 -0.45 8.09
C ALA A 29 3.43 -0.15 9.41
N ASN A 30 2.19 -0.63 9.54
CA ASN A 30 1.34 -0.33 10.69
C ASN A 30 1.82 -1.07 11.95
N TYR A 31 2.53 -2.19 11.78
CA TYR A 31 3.28 -2.81 12.87
C TYR A 31 4.40 -1.89 13.36
N ALA A 32 5.24 -1.37 12.46
CA ALA A 32 6.33 -0.45 12.81
C ALA A 32 5.83 0.88 13.41
N LEU A 33 4.66 1.35 12.97
CA LEU A 33 3.99 2.55 13.49
C LEU A 33 3.22 2.31 14.80
N GLY A 34 3.05 1.05 15.23
CA GLY A 34 2.32 0.70 16.46
C GLY A 34 0.81 0.97 16.40
N THR A 35 0.21 0.97 15.20
CA THR A 35 -1.22 1.29 14.99
C THR A 35 -2.11 0.05 14.87
N LEU A 36 -1.52 -1.15 14.85
CA LEU A 36 -2.26 -2.43 14.80
C LEU A 36 -2.84 -2.82 16.18
N GLY A 37 -3.97 -3.53 16.17
CA GLY A 37 -4.73 -3.92 17.36
C GLY A 37 -5.70 -2.85 17.89
N GLY A 38 -5.69 -1.63 17.33
CA GLY A 38 -6.60 -0.54 17.68
C GLY A 38 -7.69 -0.31 16.64
N ASP A 39 -8.19 0.93 16.58
CA ASP A 39 -9.16 1.38 15.58
C ASP A 39 -8.58 1.28 14.15
N PRO A 40 -9.19 0.50 13.24
CA PRO A 40 -8.76 0.42 11.83
C PRO A 40 -8.62 1.76 11.13
N GLN A 41 -9.43 2.76 11.46
CA GLN A 41 -9.38 4.08 10.82
C GLN A 41 -8.19 4.93 11.29
N ARG A 42 -7.46 4.50 12.34
CA ARG A 42 -6.24 5.15 12.84
C ARG A 42 -4.96 4.61 12.19
N THR A 43 -5.08 3.62 11.32
CA THR A 43 -3.96 3.09 10.56
C THR A 43 -3.54 4.03 9.43
N THR A 44 -2.29 3.93 9.00
CA THR A 44 -1.74 4.72 7.90
C THR A 44 -1.90 3.95 6.59
N GLY A 45 -2.41 4.63 5.56
CA GLY A 45 -2.41 4.11 4.20
C GLY A 45 -0.99 4.01 3.65
N ILE A 46 -0.74 3.06 2.77
CA ILE A 46 0.58 2.83 2.18
C ILE A 46 0.52 2.97 0.66
N ILE A 47 1.52 3.65 0.12
CA ILE A 47 1.83 3.64 -1.31
C ILE A 47 3.19 2.97 -1.47
N LYS A 48 3.22 1.78 -2.06
CA LYS A 48 4.46 1.10 -2.42
C LYS A 48 4.80 1.47 -3.86
N LEU A 49 6.00 2.00 -4.08
CA LEU A 49 6.50 2.28 -5.43
C LEU A 49 7.40 1.11 -5.84
N GLY A 50 6.94 0.31 -6.80
CA GLY A 50 7.75 -0.68 -7.49
C GLY A 50 8.38 -0.12 -8.76
N GLU A 51 9.11 -0.97 -9.48
CA GLU A 51 9.72 -0.60 -10.76
C GLU A 51 8.66 -0.47 -11.88
N ASP A 52 7.73 -1.42 -11.94
CA ASP A 52 6.70 -1.54 -13.00
C ASP A 52 5.30 -1.14 -12.54
N SER A 53 5.08 -1.11 -11.22
CA SER A 53 3.78 -0.91 -10.60
C SER A 53 3.87 -0.03 -9.36
N THR A 54 2.74 0.57 -9.02
CA THR A 54 2.53 1.23 -7.72
C THR A 54 1.37 0.56 -7.02
N GLU A 55 1.58 0.10 -5.79
CA GLU A 55 0.55 -0.50 -4.96
C GLU A 55 0.00 0.52 -3.97
N VAL A 56 -1.31 0.61 -3.87
CA VAL A 56 -2.00 1.46 -2.89
C VAL A 56 -2.79 0.56 -1.95
N THR A 57 -2.61 0.72 -0.65
CA THR A 57 -3.31 -0.10 0.36
C THR A 57 -3.72 0.71 1.59
N PHE A 58 -4.99 0.67 1.97
CA PHE A 58 -5.51 1.42 3.12
C PHE A 58 -6.85 0.84 3.63
N VAL A 59 -7.27 1.24 4.83
CA VAL A 59 -8.62 0.95 5.34
C VAL A 59 -9.59 2.00 4.75
N PRO A 60 -10.58 1.62 3.91
CA PRO A 60 -11.50 2.56 3.31
C PRO A 60 -12.55 3.05 4.31
N ARG A 61 -13.14 4.22 4.04
CA ARG A 61 -14.29 4.76 4.79
C ARG A 61 -15.63 4.41 4.17
N GLU A 62 -15.61 4.08 2.89
CA GLU A 62 -16.79 3.74 2.09
C GLU A 62 -16.69 2.28 1.62
N PRO A 63 -17.83 1.64 1.25
CA PRO A 63 -17.82 0.32 0.67
C PRO A 63 -16.97 0.28 -0.62
N ILE A 64 -16.16 -0.76 -0.78
CA ILE A 64 -15.31 -0.96 -1.95
C ILE A 64 -15.74 -2.19 -2.75
N PRO A 65 -15.46 -2.24 -4.07
CA PRO A 65 -15.62 -3.43 -4.88
C PRO A 65 -14.83 -4.63 -4.32
N LEU A 66 -15.40 -5.84 -4.44
CA LEU A 66 -14.80 -7.06 -3.87
C LEU A 66 -13.42 -7.38 -4.48
N GLU A 67 -13.21 -7.03 -5.75
CA GLU A 67 -11.94 -7.24 -6.46
C GLU A 67 -10.74 -6.57 -5.79
N PHE A 68 -10.94 -5.39 -5.19
CA PHE A 68 -9.92 -4.62 -4.47
C PHE A 68 -9.93 -4.89 -2.97
N SER A 69 -10.87 -5.70 -2.47
CA SER A 69 -10.98 -5.98 -1.05
C SER A 69 -9.98 -7.05 -0.64
N ARG A 70 -9.27 -6.80 0.46
CA ARG A 70 -8.42 -7.76 1.14
C ARG A 70 -8.72 -7.73 2.64
N THR A 71 -8.82 -8.90 3.27
CA THR A 71 -9.10 -9.00 4.70
C THR A 71 -7.93 -9.65 5.42
N VAL A 72 -7.50 -9.06 6.53
CA VAL A 72 -6.46 -9.61 7.39
C VAL A 72 -6.86 -9.47 8.86
N LYS A 73 -6.54 -10.48 9.69
CA LYS A 73 -6.73 -10.42 11.13
C LYS A 73 -5.39 -10.32 11.83
N VAL A 74 -5.16 -9.21 12.53
CA VAL A 74 -3.91 -8.96 13.27
C VAL A 74 -4.25 -8.46 14.67
N SER A 75 -3.58 -9.02 15.69
CA SER A 75 -3.77 -8.63 17.09
C SER A 75 -5.24 -8.66 17.54
N GLY A 76 -6.02 -9.62 17.05
CA GLY A 76 -7.44 -9.77 17.39
C GLY A 76 -8.42 -8.89 16.59
N VAL A 77 -7.92 -7.91 15.83
CA VAL A 77 -8.74 -7.00 15.01
C VAL A 77 -8.75 -7.48 13.56
N THR A 78 -9.92 -7.45 12.93
CA THR A 78 -10.09 -7.72 11.50
C THR A 78 -10.05 -6.41 10.73
N TYR A 79 -9.13 -6.30 9.77
CA TYR A 79 -8.98 -5.16 8.88
C TYR A 79 -9.50 -5.53 7.50
N ASN A 80 -10.42 -4.71 6.98
CA ASN A 80 -10.85 -4.76 5.58
C ASN A 80 -10.12 -3.64 4.84
N LEU A 81 -9.28 -4.02 3.90
CA LEU A 81 -8.36 -3.15 3.19
C LEU A 81 -8.81 -3.02 1.73
N TYR A 82 -8.74 -1.80 1.22
CA TYR A 82 -8.58 -1.58 -0.20
C TYR A 82 -7.13 -1.90 -0.58
N SER A 83 -6.92 -2.66 -1.63
CA SER A 83 -5.60 -2.96 -2.19
C SER A 83 -5.68 -3.04 -3.71
N HIS A 84 -4.89 -2.23 -4.40
CA HIS A 84 -4.83 -2.20 -5.85
C HIS A 84 -3.41 -1.95 -6.33
N SER A 85 -2.96 -2.73 -7.33
CA SER A 85 -1.73 -2.49 -8.06
C SER A 85 -2.05 -1.74 -9.36
N LEU A 86 -1.52 -0.52 -9.47
CA LEU A 86 -1.61 0.32 -10.65
C LEU A 86 -0.39 0.01 -11.54
N LEU A 87 -0.60 -0.86 -12.51
CA LEU A 87 0.40 -1.21 -13.51
C LEU A 87 0.78 0.05 -14.33
N GLN A 88 2.05 0.17 -14.73
CA GLN A 88 2.63 1.28 -15.52
C GLN A 88 2.91 2.57 -14.73
N PHE A 89 2.58 2.61 -13.44
CA PHE A 89 2.93 3.71 -12.55
C PHE A 89 4.13 3.41 -11.65
N GLY A 90 4.94 2.42 -12.00
CA GLY A 90 6.22 2.16 -11.31
C GLY A 90 7.28 3.21 -11.65
N GLN A 91 8.29 3.33 -10.78
CA GLN A 91 9.36 4.33 -10.92
C GLN A 91 10.06 4.20 -12.28
N VAL A 92 10.38 2.99 -12.71
CA VAL A 92 11.12 2.74 -13.98
C VAL A 92 10.24 3.03 -15.19
N CYS A 93 8.94 2.70 -15.14
CA CYS A 93 8.00 3.07 -16.21
C CYS A 93 7.85 4.59 -16.35
N LEU A 94 7.78 5.35 -15.25
CA LEU A 94 7.72 6.82 -15.28
C LEU A 94 8.98 7.43 -15.90
N TYR A 95 10.17 6.94 -15.55
CA TYR A 95 11.43 7.39 -16.15
C TYR A 95 11.50 7.09 -17.66
N ASN A 96 11.12 5.87 -18.08
CA ASN A 96 11.16 5.48 -19.50
C ASN A 96 10.11 6.21 -20.34
N PHE A 97 8.92 6.48 -19.80
CA PHE A 97 7.89 7.26 -20.48
C PHE A 97 8.31 8.73 -20.64
N ALA A 98 8.91 9.34 -19.61
CA ALA A 98 9.45 10.70 -19.69
C ALA A 98 10.62 10.81 -20.67
N ALA A 99 11.49 9.80 -20.76
CA ALA A 99 12.60 9.75 -21.71
C ALA A 99 12.14 9.57 -23.18
N PHE A 100 10.96 9.00 -23.42
CA PHE A 100 10.39 8.85 -24.78
C PHE A 100 9.66 10.11 -25.29
N LEU A 101 9.40 11.08 -24.40
CA LEU A 101 8.74 12.35 -24.72
C LEU A 101 9.72 13.53 -24.87
N GLN A 102 11.04 13.26 -24.86
CA GLN A 102 12.11 14.19 -25.20
C GLN A 102 12.75 13.79 -26.54
#